data_AF-A0A2T6K5N1-F1
#
_entry.id   AF-A0A2T6K5N1-F1
#
_cell.length_a   1.000
_cell.length_b   1.000
_cell.length_c   1.000
_cell.angle_alpha   90.00
_cell.angle_beta   90.00
_cell.angle_gamma   90.00
#
_symmetry.space_group_name_H-M   'P 1'
#
loop_
_entity.id
_entity.type
_entity.pdbx_description
1 polymer ?
#
loop_
_entity_poly.entity_id
_entity_poly.type
_entity_poly.pdbx_seq_one_letter_code
_entity_poly.pdbx_strand_id
1 'polypeptide(L)'
;MIWVFCVGPIFALLVFAMPVFAQSMPENASAKRYGDGWECNVGYRLSGDDCAAVTAPENAYETNLTYGPGWECLHGFRMLEEASCVAVVVPDGGFLDPSGERWHCLRGFLKVDDSCQEVIVPENGFLVDASFGAAWECARGFEQTGDLCTPVAVPINAYLNGSRYGQPWTCERGFFEQDGRCEPVVIPIHAYFDDSTYGKGWKCERGYAASSTSCEAIVIPANAHLDRSGNRWECNRNFQKSKGLCVLSN
;
A
#
# COMPACT_ATOMS: atom_id res chain seq x y z
N MET A 1 43.23 24.45 -85.59
CA MET A 1 42.23 23.44 -85.96
C MET A 1 42.93 22.11 -86.23
N ILE A 2 43.00 21.21 -85.25
CA ILE A 2 43.16 19.76 -85.49
C ILE A 2 42.37 19.07 -84.37
N TRP A 3 41.32 18.36 -84.77
CA TRP A 3 40.46 17.53 -83.93
C TRP A 3 41.21 16.26 -83.51
N VAL A 4 41.12 15.88 -82.23
CA VAL A 4 41.42 14.52 -81.77
C VAL A 4 40.18 14.02 -81.02
N PHE A 5 39.44 13.12 -81.68
CA PHE A 5 38.36 12.37 -81.06
C PHE A 5 38.95 11.32 -80.11
N CYS A 6 38.68 11.44 -78.82
CA CYS A 6 38.88 10.35 -77.86
C CYS A 6 37.56 9.56 -77.75
N VAL A 7 37.55 8.33 -78.29
CA VAL A 7 36.48 7.36 -78.09
C VAL A 7 36.77 6.62 -76.78
N GLY A 8 36.04 6.95 -75.71
CA GLY A 8 36.09 6.24 -74.44
C GLY A 8 35.09 5.07 -74.43
N PRO A 9 35.45 3.88 -73.91
CA PRO A 9 34.55 2.73 -73.89
C PRO A 9 33.44 2.92 -72.86
N ILE A 10 32.20 2.78 -73.30
CA ILE A 10 31.00 2.79 -72.45
C ILE A 10 30.99 1.50 -71.64
N PHE A 11 31.34 1.60 -70.36
CA PHE A 11 31.23 0.51 -69.39
C PHE A 11 29.75 0.35 -69.02
N ALA A 12 29.07 -0.62 -69.64
CA ALA A 12 27.67 -0.92 -69.35
C ALA A 12 27.56 -1.51 -67.93
N LEU A 13 27.02 -0.72 -66.99
CA LEU A 13 26.58 -1.17 -65.67
C LEU A 13 25.38 -2.11 -65.85
N LEU A 14 25.64 -3.42 -65.89
CA LEU A 14 24.65 -4.48 -65.78
C LEU A 14 24.05 -4.45 -64.36
N VAL A 15 22.89 -3.82 -64.22
CA VAL A 15 22.04 -3.95 -63.03
C VAL A 15 21.47 -5.36 -63.03
N PHE A 16 22.08 -6.27 -62.26
CA PHE A 16 21.45 -7.54 -61.92
C PHE A 16 20.25 -7.24 -61.02
N ALA A 17 19.06 -7.20 -61.63
CA ALA A 17 17.81 -7.32 -60.90
C ALA A 17 17.82 -8.71 -60.24
N MET A 18 18.14 -8.78 -58.95
CA MET A 18 17.95 -10.02 -58.21
C MET A 18 16.45 -10.33 -58.23
N PRO A 19 16.04 -11.53 -58.63
CA PRO A 19 14.63 -11.90 -58.59
C PRO A 19 14.18 -11.78 -57.13
N VAL A 20 13.20 -10.92 -56.88
CA VAL A 20 12.43 -10.96 -55.64
C VAL A 20 11.69 -12.29 -55.68
N PHE A 21 12.18 -13.27 -54.94
CA PHE A 21 11.44 -14.51 -54.73
C PHE A 21 10.14 -14.11 -54.03
N ALA A 22 9.03 -14.14 -54.77
CA ALA A 22 7.71 -14.19 -54.17
C ALA A 22 7.67 -15.50 -53.37
N GLN A 23 7.83 -15.43 -52.05
CA GLN A 23 7.63 -16.56 -51.17
C GLN A 23 6.19 -17.04 -51.40
N SER A 24 6.04 -18.16 -52.12
CA SER A 24 4.74 -18.79 -52.30
C SER A 24 4.21 -19.17 -50.92
N MET A 25 2.97 -18.80 -50.62
CA MET A 25 2.35 -19.11 -49.34
C MET A 25 2.40 -20.62 -49.09
N PRO A 26 3.04 -21.07 -47.99
CA PRO A 26 3.21 -22.49 -47.70
C PRO A 26 1.91 -23.14 -47.24
N GLU A 27 1.92 -24.47 -47.10
CA GLU A 27 0.80 -25.21 -46.52
C GLU A 27 0.58 -24.76 -45.06
N ASN A 28 -0.67 -24.77 -44.59
CA ASN A 28 -1.03 -24.29 -43.25
C ASN A 28 -0.72 -22.81 -42.96
N ALA A 29 -0.65 -21.98 -44.01
CA ALA A 29 -0.63 -20.52 -43.91
C ALA A 29 -1.89 -19.88 -44.52
N SER A 30 -2.23 -18.68 -44.06
CA SER A 30 -3.28 -17.84 -44.63
C SER A 30 -2.76 -16.41 -44.89
N ALA A 31 -3.34 -15.73 -45.87
CA ALA A 31 -2.95 -14.37 -46.22
C ALA A 31 -3.29 -13.42 -45.06
N LYS A 32 -2.35 -12.52 -44.72
CA LYS A 32 -2.59 -11.53 -43.66
C LYS A 32 -3.75 -10.61 -44.02
N ARG A 33 -4.54 -10.26 -43.01
CA ARG A 33 -5.69 -9.37 -43.18
C ARG A 33 -5.29 -7.91 -43.48
N TYR A 34 -4.08 -7.52 -43.07
CA TYR A 34 -3.50 -6.20 -43.29
C TYR A 34 -2.02 -6.33 -43.65
N GLY A 35 -1.59 -5.58 -44.68
CA GLY A 35 -0.23 -5.62 -45.21
C GLY A 35 0.00 -6.78 -46.20
N ASP A 36 1.21 -6.82 -46.76
CA ASP A 36 1.63 -7.88 -47.66
C ASP A 36 2.21 -9.07 -46.87
N GLY A 37 1.94 -10.29 -47.33
CA GLY A 37 2.46 -11.54 -46.75
C GLY A 37 1.40 -12.48 -46.17
N TRP A 38 1.88 -13.51 -45.48
CA TRP A 38 1.05 -14.58 -44.90
C TRP A 38 1.39 -14.80 -43.43
N GLU A 39 0.49 -15.43 -42.70
CA GLU A 39 0.67 -15.88 -41.32
C GLU A 39 0.29 -17.36 -41.20
N CYS A 40 0.96 -18.10 -40.31
CA CYS A 40 0.60 -19.48 -40.07
C CYS A 40 -0.81 -19.58 -39.45
N ASN A 41 -1.55 -20.60 -39.85
CA ASN A 41 -2.86 -20.92 -39.31
C ASN A 41 -2.76 -21.29 -37.82
N VAL A 42 -3.89 -21.25 -37.12
CA VAL A 42 -3.99 -21.69 -35.71
C VAL A 42 -3.43 -23.11 -35.57
N GLY A 43 -2.56 -23.33 -34.59
CA GLY A 43 -1.85 -24.60 -34.39
C GLY A 43 -0.56 -24.76 -35.21
N TYR A 44 -0.14 -23.75 -35.97
CA TYR A 44 1.10 -23.77 -36.76
C TYR A 44 1.99 -22.55 -36.49
N ARG A 45 3.30 -22.72 -36.69
CA ARG A 45 4.32 -21.69 -36.47
C ARG A 45 5.39 -21.69 -37.55
N LEU A 46 5.94 -20.50 -37.78
CA LEU A 46 6.99 -20.28 -38.76
C LEU A 46 8.25 -21.06 -38.36
N SER A 47 8.68 -21.96 -39.24
CA SER A 47 9.92 -22.71 -39.11
C SER A 47 10.67 -22.63 -40.43
N GLY A 48 11.55 -21.63 -40.57
CA GLY A 48 12.18 -21.30 -41.85
C GLY A 48 11.17 -20.63 -42.80
N ASP A 49 10.95 -21.25 -43.96
CA ASP A 49 10.02 -20.78 -45.00
C ASP A 49 8.64 -21.48 -44.96
N ASP A 50 8.38 -22.29 -43.93
CA ASP A 50 7.20 -23.16 -43.84
C ASP A 50 6.46 -23.00 -42.50
N CYS A 51 5.22 -23.47 -42.45
CA CYS A 51 4.41 -23.52 -41.24
C CYS A 51 4.45 -24.91 -40.62
N ALA A 52 5.27 -25.10 -39.60
CA ALA A 52 5.35 -26.35 -38.84
C ALA A 52 4.22 -26.41 -37.80
N ALA A 53 3.64 -27.59 -37.61
CA ALA A 53 2.65 -27.82 -36.57
C ALA A 53 3.27 -27.59 -35.18
N VAL A 54 2.58 -26.83 -34.34
CA VAL A 54 2.93 -26.70 -32.92
C VAL A 54 2.64 -28.03 -32.26
N THR A 55 3.65 -28.63 -31.64
CA THR A 55 3.47 -29.80 -30.78
C THR A 55 3.83 -29.38 -29.36
N ALA A 56 2.90 -29.53 -28.43
CA ALA A 56 3.18 -29.27 -27.03
C ALA A 56 4.26 -30.26 -26.52
N PRO A 57 5.33 -29.77 -25.86
CA PRO A 57 6.32 -30.64 -25.23
C PRO A 57 5.71 -31.39 -24.03
N GLU A 58 6.48 -32.29 -23.42
CA GLU A 58 6.06 -32.97 -22.20
C GLU A 58 5.71 -31.95 -21.09
N ASN A 59 4.63 -32.21 -20.35
CA ASN A 59 4.08 -31.34 -19.31
C ASN A 59 3.55 -29.97 -19.81
N ALA A 60 3.11 -29.90 -21.07
CA ALA A 60 2.44 -28.74 -21.65
C ALA A 60 1.07 -29.11 -22.26
N TYR A 61 0.23 -28.10 -22.48
CA TYR A 61 -1.05 -28.21 -23.18
C TYR A 61 -1.14 -27.14 -24.28
N GLU A 62 -1.84 -27.45 -25.38
CA GLU A 62 -2.02 -26.52 -26.50
C GLU A 62 -3.06 -25.44 -26.16
N THR A 63 -2.75 -24.18 -26.47
CA THR A 63 -3.61 -23.04 -26.11
C THR A 63 -4.45 -22.52 -27.28
N ASN A 64 -4.27 -23.07 -28.49
CA ASN A 64 -4.92 -22.60 -29.73
C ASN A 64 -4.73 -21.08 -29.99
N LEU A 65 -3.74 -20.46 -29.35
CA LEU A 65 -3.43 -19.05 -29.55
C LEU A 65 -2.65 -18.84 -30.85
N THR A 66 -2.89 -17.72 -31.52
CA THR A 66 -2.19 -17.33 -32.76
C THR A 66 -0.83 -16.68 -32.49
N TYR A 67 -0.56 -16.29 -31.25
CA TYR A 67 0.70 -15.69 -30.81
C TYR A 67 1.34 -16.53 -29.69
N GLY A 68 2.63 -16.27 -29.42
CA GLY A 68 3.41 -17.05 -28.46
C GLY A 68 3.70 -18.48 -28.94
N PRO A 69 4.17 -19.37 -28.04
CA PRO A 69 4.59 -20.73 -28.39
C PRO A 69 3.43 -21.63 -28.84
N GLY A 70 2.17 -21.25 -28.61
CA GLY A 70 0.99 -22.04 -28.97
C GLY A 70 0.68 -23.18 -28.00
N TRP A 71 1.46 -23.28 -26.93
CA TRP A 71 1.27 -24.17 -25.80
C TRP A 71 1.64 -23.43 -24.52
N GLU A 72 1.16 -23.92 -23.39
CA GLU A 72 1.49 -23.46 -22.05
C GLU A 72 1.83 -24.64 -21.17
N CYS A 73 2.68 -24.42 -20.16
CA CYS A 73 3.01 -25.47 -19.21
C CYS A 73 1.78 -25.84 -18.36
N LEU A 74 1.68 -27.11 -18.00
CA LEU A 74 0.70 -27.57 -17.01
C LEU A 74 0.99 -26.91 -15.65
N HIS A 75 -0.04 -26.79 -14.81
CA HIS A 75 0.12 -26.27 -13.44
C HIS A 75 1.19 -27.06 -12.69
N GLY A 76 2.15 -26.36 -12.06
CA GLY A 76 3.32 -26.95 -11.42
C GLY A 76 4.53 -27.11 -12.32
N PHE A 77 4.47 -26.63 -13.56
CA PHE A 77 5.59 -26.59 -14.48
C PHE A 77 5.82 -25.16 -14.98
N ARG A 78 7.08 -24.81 -15.21
CA ARG A 78 7.48 -23.50 -15.74
C ARG A 78 8.26 -23.67 -17.04
N MET A 79 8.15 -22.68 -17.91
CA MET A 79 8.87 -22.67 -19.18
C MET A 79 10.38 -22.51 -18.98
N LEU A 80 11.15 -23.32 -19.69
CA LEU A 80 12.61 -23.25 -19.76
C LEU A 80 13.06 -23.28 -21.22
N GLU A 81 13.88 -22.28 -21.60
CA GLU A 81 14.46 -22.12 -22.94
C GLU A 81 13.43 -22.12 -24.09
N GLU A 82 12.20 -21.67 -23.84
CA GLU A 82 11.10 -21.55 -24.83
C GLU A 82 10.70 -22.86 -25.54
N ALA A 83 11.22 -24.00 -25.09
CA ALA A 83 11.04 -25.29 -25.74
C ALA A 83 10.63 -26.42 -24.78
N SER A 84 10.67 -26.19 -23.46
CA SER A 84 10.38 -27.23 -22.48
C SER A 84 9.67 -26.70 -21.24
N CYS A 85 8.94 -27.60 -20.58
CA CYS A 85 8.30 -27.36 -19.28
C CYS A 85 9.02 -28.18 -18.21
N VAL A 86 9.61 -27.50 -17.24
CA VAL A 86 10.30 -28.14 -16.11
C VAL A 86 9.46 -28.01 -14.85
N ALA A 87 9.42 -29.08 -14.04
CA ALA A 87 8.67 -29.06 -12.79
C ALA A 87 9.18 -27.96 -11.86
N VAL A 88 8.26 -27.22 -11.25
CA VAL A 88 8.56 -26.26 -10.19
C VAL A 88 8.83 -27.05 -8.92
N VAL A 89 10.07 -26.97 -8.44
CA VAL A 89 10.46 -27.58 -7.16
C VAL A 89 9.90 -26.71 -6.03
N VAL A 90 8.99 -27.27 -5.25
CA VAL A 90 8.41 -26.62 -4.07
C VAL A 90 9.09 -27.17 -2.83
N PRO A 91 9.71 -26.32 -1.99
CA PRO A 91 10.35 -26.77 -0.75
C PRO A 91 9.31 -27.20 0.29
N ASP A 92 9.74 -27.93 1.31
CA ASP A 92 8.92 -28.22 2.50
C ASP A 92 8.42 -26.91 3.13
N GLY A 93 7.14 -26.88 3.50
CA GLY A 93 6.49 -25.65 3.99
C GLY A 93 6.07 -24.68 2.88
N GLY A 94 6.24 -25.04 1.60
CA GLY A 94 5.79 -24.26 0.45
C GLY A 94 4.52 -24.80 -0.23
N PHE A 95 3.92 -23.97 -1.08
CA PHE A 95 2.82 -24.35 -1.98
C PHE A 95 2.91 -23.59 -3.30
N LEU A 96 2.39 -24.17 -4.39
CA LEU A 96 2.32 -23.51 -5.68
C LEU A 96 1.29 -22.38 -5.68
N ASP A 97 1.62 -21.27 -6.32
CA ASP A 97 0.66 -20.20 -6.56
C ASP A 97 -0.41 -20.63 -7.59
N PRO A 98 -1.47 -19.82 -7.80
CA PRO A 98 -2.51 -20.15 -8.78
C PRO A 98 -2.00 -20.28 -10.23
N SER A 99 -0.88 -19.64 -10.58
CA SER A 99 -0.26 -19.81 -11.91
C SER A 99 0.41 -21.17 -12.04
N GLY A 100 0.93 -21.72 -10.93
CA GLY A 100 1.69 -22.97 -10.92
C GLY A 100 3.13 -22.80 -11.39
N GLU A 101 3.55 -21.59 -11.76
CA GLU A 101 4.93 -21.29 -12.20
C GLU A 101 5.84 -20.84 -11.05
N ARG A 102 5.25 -20.49 -9.91
CA ARG A 102 5.94 -20.01 -8.71
C ARG A 102 5.36 -20.66 -7.46
N TRP A 103 6.08 -20.52 -6.36
CA TRP A 103 5.66 -21.01 -5.05
C TRP A 103 5.74 -19.90 -4.00
N HIS A 104 4.93 -20.07 -2.96
CA HIS A 104 4.92 -19.25 -1.75
C HIS A 104 5.08 -20.14 -0.52
N CYS A 105 5.55 -19.56 0.58
CA CYS A 105 5.55 -20.27 1.86
C CYS A 105 4.13 -20.33 2.44
N LEU A 106 3.79 -21.45 3.06
CA LEU A 106 2.58 -21.60 3.84
C LEU A 106 2.57 -20.57 4.98
N ARG A 107 1.37 -20.24 5.47
CA ARG A 107 1.23 -19.39 6.65
C ARG A 107 2.02 -20.00 7.82
N GLY A 108 2.83 -19.19 8.49
CA GLY A 108 3.73 -19.64 9.55
C GLY A 108 5.11 -20.04 9.06
N PHE A 109 5.42 -19.83 7.77
CA PHE A 109 6.76 -20.00 7.21
C PHE A 109 7.23 -18.71 6.58
N LEU A 110 8.52 -18.43 6.72
CA LEU A 110 9.20 -17.29 6.11
C LEU A 110 10.07 -17.79 4.96
N LYS A 111 10.01 -17.10 3.82
CA LYS A 111 10.89 -17.39 2.68
C LYS A 111 12.31 -16.92 3.00
N VAL A 112 13.24 -17.86 3.04
CA VAL A 112 14.67 -17.61 3.16
C VAL A 112 15.35 -18.31 2.00
N ASP A 113 15.86 -17.52 1.05
CA ASP A 113 16.38 -17.98 -0.23
C ASP A 113 15.35 -18.86 -0.97
N ASP A 114 15.71 -20.10 -1.30
CA ASP A 114 14.86 -21.09 -1.95
C ASP A 114 14.23 -22.10 -0.96
N SER A 115 14.05 -21.68 0.29
CA SER A 115 13.45 -22.50 1.35
C SER A 115 12.35 -21.75 2.11
N CYS A 116 11.47 -22.52 2.74
CA CYS A 116 10.49 -22.01 3.70
C CYS A 116 10.93 -22.45 5.10
N GLN A 117 11.30 -21.50 5.94
CA GLN A 117 11.68 -21.75 7.32
C GLN A 117 10.49 -21.49 8.24
N GLU A 118 10.25 -22.41 9.17
CA GLU A 118 9.17 -22.27 10.14
C GLU A 118 9.41 -21.05 11.03
N VAL A 119 8.36 -20.24 11.20
CA VAL A 119 8.39 -19.04 12.04
C VAL A 119 8.17 -19.45 13.48
N ILE A 120 9.18 -19.22 14.32
CA ILE A 120 9.05 -19.41 15.75
C ILE A 120 8.33 -18.20 16.34
N VAL A 121 7.10 -18.42 16.81
CA VAL A 121 6.30 -17.39 17.48
C VAL A 121 6.61 -17.43 18.98
N PRO A 122 7.05 -16.32 19.60
CA PRO A 122 7.29 -16.29 21.03
C PRO A 122 5.98 -16.38 21.84
N GLU A 123 6.10 -16.62 23.14
CA GLU A 123 4.96 -16.54 24.06
C GLU A 123 4.31 -15.15 23.96
N ASN A 124 2.98 -15.10 23.97
CA ASN A 124 2.17 -13.89 23.74
C ASN A 124 2.32 -13.26 22.34
N GLY A 125 2.92 -13.96 21.37
CA GLY A 125 2.90 -13.61 19.95
C GLY A 125 1.81 -14.35 19.17
N PHE A 126 1.49 -13.87 17.97
CA PHE A 126 0.64 -14.56 17.01
C PHE A 126 1.10 -14.33 15.56
N LEU A 127 0.85 -15.32 14.70
CA LEU A 127 1.20 -15.24 13.27
C LEU A 127 0.35 -14.20 12.54
N VAL A 128 1.03 -13.32 11.80
CA VAL A 128 0.41 -12.38 10.86
C VAL A 128 0.74 -12.77 9.43
N ASP A 129 -0.12 -12.34 8.50
CA ASP A 129 0.07 -12.61 7.08
C ASP A 129 1.07 -11.59 6.51
N ALA A 130 2.35 -11.96 6.50
CA ALA A 130 3.41 -11.08 6.05
C ALA A 130 3.76 -11.37 4.60
N SER A 131 3.09 -10.69 3.65
CA SER A 131 3.64 -10.58 2.29
C SER A 131 4.91 -9.73 2.27
N PHE A 132 5.01 -8.74 3.17
CA PHE A 132 6.17 -7.89 3.42
C PHE A 132 6.13 -7.45 4.90
N GLY A 133 7.09 -7.86 5.73
CA GLY A 133 7.15 -7.47 7.16
C GLY A 133 7.53 -8.62 8.11
N ALA A 134 7.34 -8.40 9.41
CA ALA A 134 7.54 -9.44 10.42
C ALA A 134 6.46 -10.52 10.32
N ALA A 135 6.83 -11.78 10.45
CA ALA A 135 5.90 -12.92 10.31
C ALA A 135 4.97 -13.14 11.51
N TRP A 136 5.18 -12.39 12.60
CA TRP A 136 4.38 -12.42 13.81
C TRP A 136 4.28 -11.03 14.43
N GLU A 137 3.23 -10.83 15.23
CA GLU A 137 3.01 -9.63 16.05
C GLU A 137 2.74 -10.03 17.49
N CYS A 138 2.98 -9.10 18.43
CA CYS A 138 2.62 -9.31 19.84
C CYS A 138 1.12 -9.16 20.07
N ALA A 139 0.57 -10.04 20.90
CA ALA A 139 -0.80 -9.94 21.38
C ALA A 139 -1.02 -8.61 22.11
N ARG A 140 -2.28 -8.18 22.17
CA ARG A 140 -2.64 -6.94 22.86
C ARG A 140 -2.15 -6.97 24.31
N GLY A 141 -1.50 -5.88 24.72
CA GLY A 141 -0.91 -5.75 26.07
C GLY A 141 0.53 -6.23 26.14
N PHE A 142 1.12 -6.63 25.02
CA PHE A 142 2.53 -6.96 24.89
C PHE A 142 3.17 -6.10 23.80
N GLU A 143 4.44 -5.78 23.97
CA GLU A 143 5.27 -5.06 23.02
C GLU A 143 6.47 -5.90 22.61
N GLN A 144 6.98 -5.65 21.39
CA GLN A 144 8.11 -6.41 20.85
C GLN A 144 9.42 -5.89 21.44
N THR A 145 10.11 -6.76 22.17
CA THR A 145 11.46 -6.53 22.68
C THR A 145 12.39 -7.60 22.11
N GLY A 146 13.02 -7.29 20.98
CA GLY A 146 13.78 -8.27 20.20
C GLY A 146 12.87 -9.37 19.64
N ASP A 147 13.17 -10.62 19.97
CA ASP A 147 12.41 -11.80 19.53
C ASP A 147 11.35 -12.25 20.54
N LEU A 148 11.00 -11.40 21.50
CA LEU A 148 10.04 -11.70 22.56
C LEU A 148 8.93 -10.66 22.62
N CYS A 149 7.77 -11.11 23.11
CA CYS A 149 6.67 -10.23 23.48
C CYS A 149 6.67 -10.02 25.00
N THR A 150 7.04 -8.82 25.42
CA THR A 150 7.09 -8.44 26.83
C THR A 150 5.83 -7.68 27.23
N PRO A 151 5.29 -7.89 28.43
CA PRO A 151 4.07 -7.21 28.85
C PRO A 151 4.30 -5.69 28.93
N VAL A 152 3.36 -4.94 28.37
CA VAL A 152 3.35 -3.48 28.45
C VAL A 152 3.13 -3.06 29.90
N ALA A 153 4.04 -2.24 30.43
CA ALA A 153 3.88 -1.63 31.74
C ALA A 153 2.80 -0.55 31.67
N VAL A 154 1.63 -0.84 32.24
CA VAL A 154 0.52 0.11 32.38
C VAL A 154 0.66 0.82 33.74
N PRO A 155 0.80 2.16 33.78
CA PRO A 155 0.90 2.88 35.04
C PRO A 155 -0.43 2.86 35.81
N ILE A 156 -0.38 3.21 37.10
CA ILE A 156 -1.59 3.38 37.91
C ILE A 156 -2.49 4.47 37.31
N ASN A 157 -3.81 4.29 37.39
CA ASN A 157 -4.82 5.16 36.77
C ASN A 157 -4.71 5.21 35.23
N ALA A 158 -4.28 4.12 34.60
CA ALA A 158 -4.25 3.96 33.15
C ALA A 158 -4.81 2.59 32.72
N TYR A 159 -5.19 2.51 31.45
CA TYR A 159 -5.66 1.26 30.83
C TYR A 159 -5.04 1.06 29.44
N LEU A 160 -4.91 -0.20 29.03
CA LEU A 160 -4.47 -0.53 27.67
C LEU A 160 -5.47 -0.02 26.64
N ASN A 161 -5.03 0.86 25.75
CA ASN A 161 -5.86 1.36 24.67
C ASN A 161 -5.84 0.40 23.46
N GLY A 162 -6.60 0.73 22.42
CA GLY A 162 -6.70 -0.07 21.19
C GLY A 162 -5.71 0.34 20.11
N SER A 163 -4.76 1.23 20.40
CA SER A 163 -3.85 1.80 19.41
C SER A 163 -2.81 0.75 19.01
N ARG A 164 -2.69 0.49 17.70
CA ARG A 164 -1.63 -0.36 17.13
C ARG A 164 -0.29 0.38 16.99
N TYR A 165 -0.33 1.70 17.08
CA TYR A 165 0.82 2.58 16.90
C TYR A 165 0.83 3.64 17.99
N GLY A 166 2.03 4.04 18.42
CA GLY A 166 2.22 5.02 19.48
C GLY A 166 2.04 4.43 20.88
N GLN A 167 1.59 5.24 21.81
CA GLN A 167 1.48 4.86 23.22
C GLN A 167 0.37 3.80 23.44
N PRO A 168 0.69 2.65 24.06
CA PRO A 168 -0.22 1.50 24.16
C PRO A 168 -1.26 1.62 25.29
N TRP A 169 -1.21 2.68 26.09
CA TRP A 169 -2.12 2.92 27.20
C TRP A 169 -2.62 4.37 27.19
N THR A 170 -3.76 4.58 27.82
CA THR A 170 -4.39 5.90 27.99
C THR A 170 -4.73 6.08 29.46
N CYS A 171 -4.56 7.30 29.97
CA CYS A 171 -4.97 7.62 31.33
C CYS A 171 -6.47 7.48 31.53
N GLU A 172 -6.87 7.05 32.72
CA GLU A 172 -8.25 7.05 33.15
C GLU A 172 -8.81 8.48 33.16
N ARG A 173 -10.13 8.58 33.09
CA ARG A 173 -10.81 9.87 33.17
C ARG A 173 -10.44 10.59 34.47
N GLY A 174 -10.01 11.84 34.37
CA GLY A 174 -9.57 12.63 35.51
C GLY A 174 -8.06 12.59 35.75
N PHE A 175 -7.29 11.97 34.87
CA PHE A 175 -5.83 11.93 34.91
C PHE A 175 -5.22 12.36 33.57
N PHE A 176 -4.06 13.01 33.61
CA PHE A 176 -3.26 13.35 32.43
C PHE A 176 -1.91 12.65 32.44
N GLU A 177 -1.41 12.38 31.23
CA GLU A 177 -0.09 11.82 31.05
C GLU A 177 0.97 12.87 31.40
N GLN A 178 1.88 12.49 32.29
CA GLN A 178 3.05 13.27 32.66
C GLN A 178 4.20 12.30 32.97
N ASP A 179 5.28 12.40 32.20
CA ASP A 179 6.50 11.60 32.35
C ASP A 179 6.25 10.09 32.45
N GLY A 180 5.34 9.55 31.63
CA GLY A 180 4.99 8.13 31.61
C GLY A 180 4.10 7.67 32.77
N ARG A 181 3.45 8.60 33.47
CA ARG A 181 2.49 8.34 34.55
C ARG A 181 1.18 9.07 34.29
N CYS A 182 0.13 8.63 34.96
CA CYS A 182 -1.17 9.30 34.95
C CYS A 182 -1.36 10.06 36.25
N GLU A 183 -1.12 11.37 36.19
CA GLU A 183 -1.24 12.29 37.32
C GLU A 183 -2.65 12.89 37.37
N PRO A 184 -3.25 13.04 38.56
CA PRO A 184 -4.62 13.51 38.69
C PRO A 184 -4.76 14.96 38.22
N VAL A 185 -5.85 15.25 37.51
CA VAL A 185 -6.19 16.62 37.10
C VAL A 185 -6.56 17.42 38.35
N VAL A 186 -5.78 18.46 38.63
CA VAL A 186 -6.09 19.42 39.69
C VAL A 186 -7.21 20.35 39.22
N ILE A 187 -8.41 20.13 39.75
CA ILE A 187 -9.58 20.95 39.46
C ILE A 187 -9.64 22.07 40.51
N PRO A 188 -9.53 23.36 40.13
CA PRO A 188 -9.60 24.46 41.07
C PRO A 188 -11.02 24.63 41.63
N ILE A 189 -11.16 25.44 42.69
CA ILE A 189 -12.49 25.82 43.20
C ILE A 189 -13.29 26.52 42.09
N HIS A 190 -14.60 26.25 42.04
CA HIS A 190 -15.50 26.74 41.01
C HIS A 190 -15.19 26.23 39.59
N ALA A 191 -14.59 25.04 39.48
CA ALA A 191 -14.41 24.31 38.23
C ALA A 191 -14.93 22.87 38.33
N TYR A 192 -15.15 22.28 37.17
CA TYR A 192 -15.51 20.87 37.00
C TYR A 192 -14.64 20.23 35.92
N PHE A 193 -14.49 18.90 35.99
CA PHE A 193 -13.71 18.12 35.02
C PHE A 193 -14.30 18.23 33.62
N ASP A 194 -13.44 18.37 32.61
CA ASP A 194 -13.81 18.44 31.20
C ASP A 194 -12.94 17.47 30.40
N ASP A 195 -13.57 16.50 29.71
CA ASP A 195 -12.88 15.44 28.98
C ASP A 195 -12.45 15.83 27.56
N SER A 196 -12.45 17.14 27.26
CA SER A 196 -12.06 17.61 25.95
C SER A 196 -10.61 17.26 25.64
N THR A 197 -10.39 16.73 24.43
CA THR A 197 -9.08 16.30 23.93
C THR A 197 -8.05 17.44 23.91
N TYR A 198 -8.53 18.69 23.87
CA TYR A 198 -7.70 19.89 23.83
C TYR A 198 -8.16 20.84 24.92
N GLY A 199 -7.34 21.06 25.96
CA GLY A 199 -7.68 21.96 27.05
C GLY A 199 -6.90 21.68 28.34
N LYS A 200 -7.30 22.34 29.42
CA LYS A 200 -6.68 22.21 30.77
C LYS A 200 -7.25 21.02 31.58
N GLY A 201 -8.18 20.25 31.01
CA GLY A 201 -8.91 19.16 31.69
C GLY A 201 -10.02 19.59 32.64
N TRP A 202 -10.32 20.89 32.69
CA TRP A 202 -11.39 21.44 33.50
C TRP A 202 -11.98 22.68 32.85
N LYS A 203 -13.22 22.99 33.23
CA LYS A 203 -13.93 24.23 32.87
C LYS A 203 -14.49 24.88 34.12
N CYS A 204 -14.60 26.21 34.07
CA CYS A 204 -15.20 26.95 35.17
C CYS A 204 -16.71 26.74 35.21
N GLU A 205 -17.26 26.69 36.42
CA GLU A 205 -18.69 26.77 36.67
C GLU A 205 -19.26 28.08 36.08
N ARG A 206 -20.54 28.04 35.71
CA ARG A 206 -21.25 29.23 35.21
C ARG A 206 -21.21 30.34 36.25
N GLY A 207 -20.79 31.54 35.85
CA GLY A 207 -20.55 32.68 36.73
C GLY A 207 -19.08 32.91 37.05
N TYR A 208 -18.18 32.02 36.62
CA TYR A 208 -16.74 32.14 36.80
C TYR A 208 -16.00 32.15 35.46
N ALA A 209 -14.95 32.96 35.35
CA ALA A 209 -14.08 33.04 34.19
C ALA A 209 -12.74 32.36 34.48
N ALA A 210 -12.19 31.67 33.49
CA ALA A 210 -10.92 30.98 33.62
C ALA A 210 -9.75 31.97 33.68
N SER A 211 -8.95 31.87 34.74
CA SER A 211 -7.64 32.48 34.89
C SER A 211 -6.55 31.46 34.50
N SER A 212 -5.27 31.75 34.76
CA SER A 212 -4.17 30.82 34.44
C SER A 212 -4.35 29.46 35.14
N THR A 213 -4.67 29.47 36.44
CA THR A 213 -4.76 28.26 37.28
C THR A 213 -6.03 28.19 38.15
N SER A 214 -6.99 29.09 37.96
CA SER A 214 -8.19 29.19 38.80
C SER A 214 -9.41 29.66 38.02
N CYS A 215 -10.57 29.63 38.68
CA CYS A 215 -11.81 30.20 38.20
C CYS A 215 -12.20 31.40 39.07
N GLU A 216 -12.27 32.58 38.47
CA GLU A 216 -12.53 33.83 39.17
C GLU A 216 -13.97 34.29 38.93
N ALA A 217 -14.66 34.74 39.98
CA ALA A 217 -16.06 35.16 39.88
C ALA A 217 -16.20 36.35 38.91
N ILE A 218 -17.16 36.24 38.00
CA ILE A 218 -17.43 37.28 37.01
C ILE A 218 -18.22 38.40 37.69
N VAL A 219 -17.63 39.59 37.74
CA VAL A 219 -18.34 40.81 38.09
C VAL A 219 -19.15 41.26 36.88
N ILE A 220 -20.47 41.12 36.96
CA ILE A 220 -21.38 41.52 35.88
C ILE A 220 -21.73 43.01 36.08
N PRO A 221 -21.34 43.90 35.14
CA PRO A 221 -21.67 45.32 35.26
C PRO A 221 -23.17 45.57 35.02
N ALA A 222 -23.64 46.78 35.36
CA ALA A 222 -25.02 47.18 35.05
C ALA A 222 -25.29 47.08 33.54
N ASN A 223 -26.50 46.64 33.19
CA ASN A 223 -26.95 46.42 31.80
C ASN A 223 -26.19 45.31 31.05
N ALA A 224 -25.67 44.31 31.77
CA ALA A 224 -25.07 43.10 31.20
C ALA A 224 -25.71 41.82 31.75
N HIS A 225 -25.47 40.70 31.07
CA HIS A 225 -25.83 39.35 31.51
C HIS A 225 -24.72 38.36 31.14
N LEU A 226 -24.72 37.19 31.78
CA LEU A 226 -23.83 36.11 31.39
C LEU A 226 -24.18 35.61 29.99
N ASP A 227 -23.16 35.35 29.18
CA ASP A 227 -23.31 34.81 27.84
C ASP A 227 -23.83 33.35 27.86
N ARG A 228 -23.95 32.75 26.68
CA ARG A 228 -24.36 31.35 26.55
C ARG A 228 -23.40 30.38 27.22
N SER A 229 -22.09 30.63 27.16
CA SER A 229 -21.09 29.78 27.84
C SER A 229 -21.23 29.85 29.35
N GLY A 230 -21.62 31.02 29.88
CA GLY A 230 -21.68 31.28 31.31
C GLY A 230 -20.34 31.65 31.92
N ASN A 231 -19.27 31.67 31.13
CA ASN A 231 -17.92 32.03 31.58
C ASN A 231 -17.47 33.39 31.03
N ARG A 232 -18.37 34.15 30.39
CA ARG A 232 -18.21 35.54 29.97
C ARG A 232 -19.51 36.31 30.19
N TRP A 233 -19.47 37.62 30.01
CA TRP A 233 -20.65 38.47 30.00
C TRP A 233 -20.76 39.26 28.70
N GLU A 234 -21.99 39.56 28.32
CA GLU A 234 -22.36 40.37 27.16
C GLU A 234 -23.31 41.48 27.60
N CYS A 235 -23.31 42.59 26.84
CA CYS A 235 -24.24 43.67 27.11
C CYS A 235 -25.68 43.28 26.75
N ASN A 236 -26.63 43.80 27.51
CA ASN A 236 -28.04 43.70 27.17
C ASN A 236 -28.31 44.36 25.82
N ARG A 237 -29.43 43.99 25.19
CA ARG A 237 -29.88 44.59 23.93
C ARG A 237 -29.88 46.13 24.03
N ASN A 238 -29.35 46.80 23.01
CA ASN A 238 -29.16 48.25 22.90
C ASN A 238 -27.99 48.86 23.72
N PHE A 239 -27.19 48.05 24.41
CA PHE A 239 -25.97 48.50 25.09
C PHE A 239 -24.71 47.99 24.37
N GLN A 240 -23.65 48.79 24.37
CA GLN A 240 -22.35 48.44 23.81
C GLN A 240 -21.26 48.44 24.87
N LYS A 241 -20.26 47.58 24.68
CA LYS A 241 -19.13 47.42 25.62
C LYS A 241 -18.15 48.60 25.47
N SER A 242 -17.95 49.36 26.54
CA SER A 242 -16.98 50.46 26.60
C SER A 242 -16.26 50.45 27.95
N LYS A 243 -14.92 50.35 27.94
CA LYS A 243 -14.06 50.32 29.14
C LYS A 243 -14.53 49.34 30.25
N GLY A 244 -15.03 48.17 29.86
CA GLY A 244 -15.49 47.15 30.81
C GLY A 244 -16.91 47.36 31.36
N LEU A 245 -17.64 48.35 30.85
CA LEU A 245 -19.04 48.63 31.19
C LEU A 245 -19.93 48.53 29.95
N CYS A 246 -21.25 48.46 30.18
CA CYS A 246 -22.26 48.53 29.12
C CYS A 246 -22.90 49.92 29.10
N VAL A 247 -22.66 50.66 28.02
CA VAL A 247 -23.21 52.00 27.80
C VAL A 247 -24.26 51.95 26.70
N LEU A 248 -25.30 52.77 26.79
CA LEU A 248 -26.37 52.81 25.78
C LEU A 248 -25.76 53.17 24.42
N SER A 249 -26.10 52.39 23.39
CA SER A 249 -25.76 52.73 22.01
C SER A 249 -26.62 53.92 21.59
N ASN A 250 -26.00 55.07 21.36
CA ASN A 250 -26.64 56.13 20.57
C ASN A 250 -26.69 55.74 19.09
#